data_AF-A0A387BWL5-F1
#
_entry.id   AF-A0A387BWL5-F1
#
_cell.length_a   1.000
_cell.length_b   1.000
_cell.length_c   1.000
_cell.angle_alpha   90.00
_cell.angle_beta   90.00
_cell.angle_gamma   90.00
#
_symmetry.space_group_name_H-M   'P 1'
#
loop_
_entity.id
_entity.type
_entity.pdbx_description
1 polymer ?
#
loop_
_entity_poly.entity_id
_entity_poly.type
_entity_poly.pdbx_seq_one_letter_code
_entity_poly.pdbx_strand_id
1 'polypeptide(L)'
;MNKGSITAGLVEAIENTWKAIQAQQPDVPEVVVTIGAGSRALGLVLGHFAANRWVAGEEGEQRSIHELFVSGEGLQRGAADVLGTLLHEAAHAAAEARGIKDTSRQGRYHNARFKAIGEEFGLRLEHDKAIGWSTTSLPAETAEGYAEQVHELEGAMVAYRRAEGLAGLIGVLGGNGDEGGNDGEGDDEDKPKKPKNGYSAECECGRKIRVSASTYEAGPILCGLCHSPFTSADAEEGGED
;
A
#
# COMPACT_ATOMS: atom_id res chain seq x y z
N MET A 1 10.82 -29.88 -16.84
CA MET A 1 10.15 -28.85 -16.03
C MET A 1 8.92 -28.41 -16.78
N ASN A 2 7.73 -28.65 -16.24
CA ASN A 2 6.50 -28.15 -16.85
C ASN A 2 6.47 -26.64 -16.59
N LYS A 3 6.72 -25.81 -17.60
CA LYS A 3 6.69 -24.35 -17.44
C LYS A 3 5.24 -23.90 -17.42
N GLY A 4 4.64 -23.90 -16.24
CA GLY A 4 3.37 -23.23 -15.98
C GLY A 4 3.43 -21.76 -16.40
N SER A 5 2.27 -21.13 -16.64
CA SER A 5 2.26 -19.69 -16.91
C SER A 5 2.69 -18.94 -15.66
N ILE A 6 3.37 -17.79 -15.84
CA ILE A 6 3.84 -16.94 -14.72
C ILE A 6 2.67 -16.61 -13.79
N THR A 7 1.52 -16.23 -14.35
CA THR A 7 0.30 -15.91 -13.60
C THR A 7 -0.25 -17.11 -12.84
N ALA A 8 -0.32 -18.30 -13.45
CA ALA A 8 -0.90 -19.47 -12.78
C ALA A 8 -0.04 -19.91 -11.58
N GLY A 9 1.28 -20.01 -11.76
CA GLY A 9 2.19 -20.38 -10.67
C GLY A 9 2.21 -19.37 -9.53
N LEU A 10 2.10 -18.07 -9.84
CA LEU A 10 2.01 -17.01 -8.82
C LEU A 10 0.71 -17.07 -8.02
N VAL A 11 -0.44 -17.27 -8.68
CA VAL A 11 -1.73 -17.42 -8.01
C VAL A 11 -1.76 -18.69 -7.16
N GLU A 12 -1.25 -19.81 -7.69
CA GLU A 12 -1.14 -21.09 -6.98
C GLU A 12 -0.31 -20.97 -5.69
N ALA A 13 0.86 -20.32 -5.74
CA ALA A 13 1.69 -20.11 -4.55
C ALA A 13 1.02 -19.20 -3.50
N ILE A 14 0.29 -18.15 -3.93
CA ILE A 14 -0.46 -17.28 -3.01
C ILE A 14 -1.64 -18.04 -2.38
N GLU A 15 -2.39 -18.82 -3.16
CA GLU A 15 -3.47 -19.65 -2.63
C GLU A 15 -2.97 -20.74 -1.66
N ASN A 16 -1.86 -21.40 -1.97
CA ASN A 16 -1.24 -22.39 -1.09
C ASN A 16 -0.79 -21.74 0.22
N THR A 17 -0.20 -20.55 0.15
CA THR A 17 0.16 -19.76 1.33
C THR A 17 -1.08 -19.41 2.15
N TRP A 18 -2.18 -18.96 1.53
CA TRP A 18 -3.43 -18.68 2.25
C TRP A 18 -4.00 -19.93 2.91
N LYS A 19 -4.03 -21.07 2.22
CA LYS A 19 -4.48 -22.37 2.79
C LYS A 19 -3.61 -22.80 3.98
N ALA A 20 -2.29 -22.56 3.94
CA ALA A 20 -1.41 -22.82 5.06
C ALA A 20 -1.68 -21.90 6.27
N ILE A 21 -2.02 -20.63 6.03
CA ILE A 21 -2.46 -19.70 7.09
C ILE A 21 -3.79 -20.19 7.69
N GLN A 22 -4.78 -20.55 6.87
CA GLN A 22 -6.06 -21.09 7.32
C GLN A 22 -5.92 -22.37 8.16
N ALA A 23 -4.96 -23.23 7.82
CA ALA A 23 -4.68 -24.46 8.57
C ALA A 23 -4.15 -24.18 9.99
N GLN A 24 -3.47 -23.05 10.21
CA GLN A 24 -3.01 -22.59 11.53
C GLN A 24 -4.06 -21.72 12.24
N GLN A 25 -4.88 -20.98 11.49
CA GLN A 25 -5.85 -20.00 11.96
C GLN A 25 -7.24 -20.27 11.33
N PRO A 26 -8.06 -21.17 11.93
CA PRO A 26 -9.32 -21.62 11.33
C PRO A 26 -10.40 -20.54 11.13
N ASP A 27 -10.24 -19.37 11.77
CA ASP A 27 -11.13 -18.22 11.60
C ASP A 27 -10.89 -17.45 10.29
N VAL A 28 -9.81 -17.76 9.55
CA VAL A 28 -9.48 -17.07 8.28
C VAL A 28 -10.40 -17.59 7.16
N PRO A 29 -11.27 -16.74 6.58
CA PRO A 29 -12.24 -17.17 5.57
C PRO A 29 -11.60 -17.50 4.21
N GLU A 30 -12.38 -18.16 3.37
CA GLU A 30 -12.10 -18.32 1.93
C GLU A 30 -12.12 -16.95 1.22
N VAL A 31 -11.19 -16.76 0.29
CA VAL A 31 -11.03 -15.52 -0.49
C VAL A 31 -10.92 -15.82 -1.98
N VAL A 32 -11.34 -14.86 -2.80
CA VAL A 32 -10.90 -14.75 -4.19
C VAL A 32 -9.60 -13.94 -4.20
N VAL A 33 -8.51 -14.52 -4.72
CA VAL A 33 -7.23 -13.83 -4.87
C VAL A 33 -7.26 -12.96 -6.13
N THR A 34 -6.97 -11.66 -5.99
CA THR A 34 -6.78 -10.74 -7.12
C THR A 34 -5.37 -10.17 -7.11
N ILE A 35 -4.76 -10.07 -8.30
CA ILE A 35 -3.43 -9.48 -8.48
C ILE A 35 -3.55 -8.29 -9.42
N GLY A 36 -3.06 -7.12 -9.01
CA GLY A 36 -3.26 -5.90 -9.80
C GLY A 36 -2.39 -4.72 -9.40
N ALA A 37 -2.84 -3.53 -9.78
CA ALA A 37 -2.13 -2.27 -9.62
C ALA A 37 -2.26 -1.75 -8.18
N GLY A 38 -1.17 -1.79 -7.39
CA GLY A 38 -1.15 -1.20 -6.04
C GLY A 38 -0.83 0.31 -6.02
N SER A 39 -0.21 0.84 -7.08
CA SER A 39 0.23 2.24 -7.15
C SER A 39 -0.94 3.22 -7.03
N ARG A 40 -0.90 4.10 -6.03
CA ARG A 40 -1.82 5.25 -5.88
C ARG A 40 -1.08 6.55 -6.23
N ALA A 41 -1.80 7.67 -6.33
CA ALA A 41 -1.20 8.97 -6.65
C ALA A 41 -0.09 9.39 -5.67
N LEU A 42 -0.22 8.97 -4.40
CA LEU A 42 0.80 9.05 -3.36
C LEU A 42 0.85 7.71 -2.63
N GLY A 43 1.94 6.96 -2.80
CA GLY A 43 2.18 5.68 -2.12
C GLY A 43 1.78 4.42 -2.88
N LEU A 44 2.02 3.27 -2.24
CA LEU A 44 1.75 1.94 -2.77
C LEU A 44 0.92 1.14 -1.76
N VAL A 45 -0.23 0.62 -2.19
CA VAL A 45 -0.94 -0.45 -1.47
C VAL A 45 -0.27 -1.77 -1.78
N LEU A 46 0.16 -2.49 -0.75
CA LEU A 46 0.83 -3.78 -0.89
C LEU A 46 -0.18 -4.94 -1.03
N GLY A 47 -1.25 -4.90 -0.25
CA GLY A 47 -2.42 -5.76 -0.30
C GLY A 47 -3.61 -5.13 0.41
N HIS A 48 -4.79 -5.75 0.29
CA HIS A 48 -5.97 -5.47 1.09
C HIS A 48 -6.88 -6.70 1.21
N PHE A 49 -7.55 -6.85 2.34
CA PHE A 49 -8.73 -7.71 2.49
C PHE A 49 -10.01 -6.88 2.27
N ALA A 50 -10.95 -7.36 1.45
CA ALA A 50 -12.26 -6.73 1.28
C ALA A 50 -13.41 -7.73 1.47
N ALA A 51 -14.23 -7.50 2.50
CA ALA A 51 -15.30 -8.43 2.86
C ALA A 51 -16.45 -8.44 1.84
N ASN A 52 -17.00 -9.63 1.56
CA ASN A 52 -18.20 -9.83 0.73
C ASN A 52 -18.15 -9.18 -0.67
N ARG A 53 -16.95 -9.04 -1.24
CA ARG A 53 -16.69 -8.30 -2.48
C ARG A 53 -17.12 -9.03 -3.74
N TRP A 54 -17.07 -10.36 -3.72
CA TRP A 54 -17.38 -11.25 -4.84
C TRP A 54 -18.72 -11.96 -4.63
N VAL A 55 -19.36 -12.36 -5.72
CA VAL A 55 -20.53 -13.25 -5.73
C VAL A 55 -20.15 -14.51 -6.49
N ALA A 56 -20.41 -15.67 -5.91
CA ALA A 56 -20.09 -16.97 -6.48
C ALA A 56 -21.24 -17.96 -6.31
N GLY A 57 -21.31 -18.97 -7.17
CA GLY A 57 -22.42 -19.91 -7.27
C GLY A 57 -23.35 -19.61 -8.46
N GLU A 58 -24.27 -20.52 -8.72
CA GLU A 58 -25.25 -20.40 -9.80
C GLU A 58 -26.48 -19.58 -9.39
N GLU A 59 -27.33 -19.22 -10.35
CA GLU A 59 -28.55 -18.46 -10.09
C GLU A 59 -29.48 -19.20 -9.12
N GLY A 60 -29.76 -18.59 -7.97
CA GLY A 60 -30.54 -19.19 -6.88
C GLY A 60 -29.72 -19.75 -5.70
N GLU A 61 -28.41 -20.00 -5.88
CA GLU A 61 -27.50 -20.51 -4.84
C GLU A 61 -26.26 -19.61 -4.65
N GLN A 62 -26.41 -18.31 -4.92
CA GLN A 62 -25.33 -17.33 -4.81
C GLN A 62 -24.92 -17.08 -3.36
N ARG A 63 -23.61 -17.11 -3.09
CA ARG A 63 -22.97 -16.67 -1.84
C ARG A 63 -22.03 -15.50 -2.10
N SER A 64 -21.87 -14.62 -1.12
CA SER A 64 -20.76 -13.68 -1.10
C SER A 64 -19.45 -14.39 -0.75
N ILE A 65 -18.34 -13.95 -1.36
CA ILE A 65 -16.97 -14.35 -1.01
C ILE A 65 -16.14 -13.08 -0.80
N HIS A 66 -15.17 -13.15 0.11
CA HIS A 66 -14.25 -12.06 0.40
C HIS A 66 -13.16 -11.96 -0.69
N GLU A 67 -12.52 -10.81 -0.82
CA GLU A 67 -11.37 -10.60 -1.70
C GLU A 67 -10.07 -10.51 -0.90
N LEU A 68 -9.01 -11.11 -1.44
CA LEU A 68 -7.63 -10.82 -1.06
C LEU A 68 -6.94 -10.21 -2.28
N PHE A 69 -6.63 -8.92 -2.20
CA PHE A 69 -5.82 -8.23 -3.20
C PHE A 69 -4.34 -8.30 -2.85
N VAL A 70 -3.51 -8.58 -3.85
CA VAL A 70 -2.04 -8.51 -3.79
C VAL A 70 -1.54 -7.61 -4.91
N SER A 71 -0.75 -6.59 -4.57
CA SER A 71 -0.16 -5.71 -5.58
C SER A 71 0.95 -6.41 -6.37
N GLY A 72 0.95 -6.22 -7.69
CA GLY A 72 2.03 -6.72 -8.54
C GLY A 72 3.37 -6.05 -8.24
N GLU A 73 3.36 -4.81 -7.73
CA GLU A 73 4.57 -4.07 -7.33
C GLU A 73 5.15 -4.55 -6.00
N GLY A 74 4.30 -4.98 -5.05
CA GLY A 74 4.72 -5.47 -3.74
C GLY A 74 5.58 -6.73 -3.80
N LEU A 75 5.44 -7.51 -4.88
CA LEU A 75 6.22 -8.72 -5.15
C LEU A 75 7.74 -8.46 -5.22
N GLN A 76 8.18 -7.27 -5.63
CA GLN A 76 9.60 -6.96 -5.75
C GLN A 76 10.35 -6.93 -4.40
N ARG A 77 9.62 -6.94 -3.26
CA ARG A 77 10.21 -7.02 -1.92
C ARG A 77 10.73 -8.42 -1.55
N GLY A 78 10.25 -9.47 -2.24
CA GLY A 78 10.61 -10.85 -1.97
C GLY A 78 9.59 -11.60 -1.11
N ALA A 79 9.74 -12.93 -1.04
CA ALA A 79 8.71 -13.84 -0.54
C ALA A 79 8.36 -13.63 0.95
N ALA A 80 9.34 -13.36 1.81
CA ALA A 80 9.10 -13.11 3.24
C ALA A 80 8.28 -11.82 3.48
N ASP A 81 8.54 -10.77 2.71
CA ASP A 81 7.79 -9.50 2.75
C ASP A 81 6.37 -9.66 2.21
N VAL A 82 6.17 -10.48 1.17
CA VAL A 82 4.85 -10.83 0.65
C VAL A 82 4.07 -11.67 1.68
N LEU A 83 4.67 -12.68 2.29
CA LEU A 83 4.08 -13.45 3.39
C LEU A 83 3.67 -12.54 4.57
N GLY A 84 4.50 -11.54 4.92
CA GLY A 84 4.16 -10.54 5.93
C GLY A 84 2.91 -9.73 5.59
N THR A 85 2.70 -9.38 4.31
CA THR A 85 1.44 -8.78 3.83
C THR A 85 0.28 -9.78 3.86
N LEU A 86 0.47 -11.02 3.40
CA LEU A 86 -0.60 -12.04 3.40
C LEU A 86 -1.11 -12.33 4.83
N LEU A 87 -0.22 -12.44 5.82
CA LEU A 87 -0.58 -12.59 7.23
C LEU A 87 -1.30 -11.36 7.79
N HIS A 88 -0.97 -10.15 7.32
CA HIS A 88 -1.64 -8.92 7.73
C HIS A 88 -3.08 -8.86 7.21
N GLU A 89 -3.28 -9.19 5.92
CA GLU A 89 -4.64 -9.30 5.37
C GLU A 89 -5.43 -10.45 5.99
N ALA A 90 -4.77 -11.55 6.38
CA ALA A 90 -5.40 -12.64 7.10
C ALA A 90 -5.82 -12.25 8.53
N ALA A 91 -5.09 -11.35 9.20
CA ALA A 91 -5.50 -10.78 10.48
C ALA A 91 -6.77 -9.92 10.35
N HIS A 92 -6.89 -9.11 9.30
CA HIS A 92 -8.16 -8.42 8.96
C HIS A 92 -9.29 -9.41 8.66
N ALA A 93 -9.00 -10.47 7.89
CA ALA A 93 -9.98 -11.48 7.52
C ALA A 93 -10.53 -12.24 8.74
N ALA A 94 -9.66 -12.59 9.70
CA ALA A 94 -10.06 -13.17 10.97
C ALA A 94 -10.79 -12.17 11.88
N ALA A 95 -10.43 -10.88 11.85
CA ALA A 95 -11.16 -9.85 12.58
C ALA A 95 -12.62 -9.73 12.11
N GLU A 96 -12.85 -9.71 10.79
CA GLU A 96 -14.20 -9.75 10.19
C GLU A 96 -14.96 -11.01 10.62
N ALA A 97 -14.37 -12.19 10.47
CA ALA A 97 -14.99 -13.47 10.86
C ALA A 97 -15.36 -13.53 12.36
N ARG A 98 -14.56 -12.91 13.22
CA ARG A 98 -14.78 -12.79 14.67
C ARG A 98 -15.72 -11.64 15.06
N GLY A 99 -16.17 -10.81 14.11
CA GLY A 99 -16.96 -9.61 14.38
C GLY A 99 -16.20 -8.50 15.14
N ILE A 100 -14.87 -8.49 15.05
CA ILE A 100 -13.97 -7.57 15.75
C ILE A 100 -13.68 -6.35 14.89
N LYS A 101 -14.10 -5.17 15.36
CA LYS A 101 -13.68 -3.90 14.76
C LYS A 101 -12.23 -3.57 15.14
N ASP A 102 -11.33 -3.85 14.21
CA ASP A 102 -9.87 -3.80 14.29
C ASP A 102 -9.27 -2.52 13.66
N THR A 103 -9.97 -1.90 12.70
CA THR A 103 -9.65 -0.58 12.13
C THR A 103 -10.59 0.53 12.60
N SER A 104 -10.26 1.77 12.24
CA SER A 104 -11.00 2.99 12.55
C SER A 104 -10.64 4.10 11.54
N ARG A 105 -11.29 5.28 11.62
CA ARG A 105 -11.13 6.38 10.66
C ARG A 105 -11.37 5.95 9.19
N GLN A 106 -12.46 5.20 8.96
CA GLN A 106 -12.76 4.56 7.67
C GLN A 106 -11.59 3.68 7.21
N GLY A 107 -11.26 2.64 7.99
CA GLY A 107 -10.16 1.71 7.68
C GLY A 107 -8.75 2.23 7.97
N ARG A 108 -8.49 3.51 7.71
CA ARG A 108 -7.16 4.14 7.71
C ARG A 108 -6.31 3.97 8.97
N TYR A 109 -6.91 3.71 10.14
CA TYR A 109 -6.19 3.62 11.41
C TYR A 109 -6.39 2.28 12.12
N HIS A 110 -5.32 1.49 12.18
CA HIS A 110 -5.24 0.16 12.78
C HIS A 110 -5.18 0.28 14.30
N ASN A 111 -6.17 -0.28 15.00
CA ASN A 111 -6.33 -0.12 16.44
C ASN A 111 -5.64 -1.26 17.22
N ALA A 112 -5.64 -1.18 18.56
CA ALA A 112 -4.94 -2.17 19.40
C ALA A 112 -5.49 -3.61 19.28
N ARG A 113 -6.72 -3.80 18.76
CA ARG A 113 -7.27 -5.12 18.45
C ARG A 113 -6.65 -5.72 17.20
N PHE A 114 -6.42 -4.90 16.16
CA PHE A 114 -5.65 -5.32 14.99
C PHE A 114 -4.25 -5.79 15.41
N LYS A 115 -3.57 -5.01 16.28
CA LYS A 115 -2.27 -5.40 16.85
C LYS A 115 -2.31 -6.80 17.48
N ALA A 116 -3.29 -7.05 18.35
CA ALA A 116 -3.42 -8.33 19.04
C ALA A 116 -3.62 -9.50 18.07
N ILE A 117 -4.50 -9.36 17.06
CA ILE A 117 -4.74 -10.41 16.07
C ILE A 117 -3.50 -10.60 15.18
N GLY A 118 -2.84 -9.54 14.74
CA GLY A 118 -1.58 -9.66 14.00
C GLY A 118 -0.48 -10.39 14.78
N GLU A 119 -0.38 -10.15 16.10
CA GLU A 119 0.55 -10.87 16.98
C GLU A 119 0.14 -12.33 17.22
N GLU A 120 -1.16 -12.67 17.25
CA GLU A 120 -1.63 -14.07 17.22
C GLU A 120 -1.21 -14.80 15.93
N PHE A 121 -1.07 -14.05 14.83
CA PHE A 121 -0.60 -14.53 13.52
C PHE A 121 0.94 -14.51 13.41
N GLY A 122 1.64 -14.21 14.52
CA GLY A 122 3.09 -14.19 14.59
C GLY A 122 3.74 -12.97 13.95
N LEU A 123 2.99 -11.91 13.62
CA LEU A 123 3.56 -10.65 13.13
C LEU A 123 4.09 -9.78 14.27
N ARG A 124 5.08 -8.95 13.96
CA ARG A 124 5.46 -7.81 14.80
C ARG A 124 4.90 -6.53 14.19
N LEU A 125 4.05 -5.85 14.94
CA LEU A 125 3.39 -4.61 14.56
C LEU A 125 3.86 -3.42 15.40
N GLU A 126 4.39 -2.41 14.74
CA GLU A 126 4.82 -1.14 15.36
C GLU A 126 3.77 -0.04 15.14
N HIS A 127 3.75 0.95 16.05
CA HIS A 127 2.76 2.03 16.03
C HIS A 127 3.25 3.22 15.21
N ASP A 128 2.46 3.60 14.20
CA ASP A 128 2.56 4.87 13.50
C ASP A 128 1.48 5.88 13.95
N LYS A 129 1.83 7.16 13.94
CA LYS A 129 0.95 8.25 14.40
C LYS A 129 -0.24 8.50 13.48
N ALA A 130 -0.11 8.28 12.18
CA ALA A 130 -1.13 8.54 11.18
C ALA A 130 -2.03 7.31 10.93
N ILE A 131 -1.43 6.12 10.81
CA ILE A 131 -2.13 4.87 10.38
C ILE A 131 -2.23 3.78 11.46
N GLY A 132 -1.69 4.00 12.67
CA GLY A 132 -1.88 3.11 13.82
C GLY A 132 -0.92 1.93 13.85
N TRP A 133 -1.37 0.78 14.37
CA TRP A 133 -0.56 -0.43 14.52
C TRP A 133 -0.42 -1.22 13.21
N SER A 134 0.14 -0.61 12.16
CA SER A 134 0.18 -1.18 10.80
C SER A 134 1.58 -1.46 10.26
N THR A 135 2.62 -0.87 10.85
CA THR A 135 4.01 -1.09 10.42
C THR A 135 4.39 -2.53 10.71
N THR A 136 4.37 -3.36 9.66
CA THR A 136 4.42 -4.81 9.76
C THR A 136 5.81 -5.34 9.46
N SER A 137 6.29 -6.23 10.32
CA SER A 137 7.50 -7.02 10.09
C SER A 137 7.23 -8.49 10.39
N LEU A 138 7.82 -9.37 9.59
CA LEU A 138 7.74 -10.82 9.76
C LEU A 138 8.94 -11.29 10.63
N PRO A 139 8.73 -11.80 11.85
CA PRO A 139 9.80 -12.39 12.65
C PRO A 139 10.39 -13.65 11.99
N ALA A 140 11.67 -13.92 12.24
CA ALA A 140 12.36 -15.07 11.65
C ALA A 140 11.71 -16.42 12.04
N GLU A 141 11.28 -16.58 13.29
CA GLU A 141 10.56 -17.76 13.78
C GLU A 141 9.26 -18.02 12.99
N THR A 142 8.51 -16.96 12.68
CA THR A 142 7.30 -17.04 11.86
C THR A 142 7.65 -17.39 10.41
N ALA A 143 8.71 -16.78 9.84
CA ALA A 143 9.19 -17.14 8.50
C ALA A 143 9.67 -18.60 8.39
N GLU A 144 10.32 -19.13 9.44
CA GLU A 144 10.71 -20.54 9.54
C GLU A 144 9.49 -21.47 9.62
N GLY A 145 8.43 -21.08 10.35
CA GLY A 145 7.15 -21.79 10.40
C GLY A 145 6.40 -21.87 9.07
N TYR A 146 6.71 -20.99 8.12
CA TYR A 146 6.18 -20.96 6.75
C TYR A 146 7.24 -21.21 5.68
N ALA A 147 8.37 -21.88 6.02
CA ALA A 147 9.52 -21.99 5.11
C ALA A 147 9.21 -22.64 3.75
N GLU A 148 8.27 -23.58 3.70
CA GLU A 148 7.78 -24.19 2.45
C GLU A 148 7.04 -23.15 1.59
N GLN A 149 6.13 -22.37 2.18
CA GLN A 149 5.36 -21.33 1.49
C GLN A 149 6.26 -20.18 1.03
N VAL A 150 7.25 -19.78 1.83
CA VAL A 150 8.28 -18.81 1.43
C VAL A 150 9.07 -19.31 0.22
N HIS A 151 9.41 -20.60 0.16
CA HIS A 151 10.11 -21.22 -0.98
C HIS A 151 9.22 -21.29 -2.23
N GLU A 152 7.95 -21.67 -2.10
CA GLU A 152 6.99 -21.66 -3.22
C GLU A 152 6.80 -20.26 -3.79
N LEU A 153 6.59 -19.26 -2.92
CA LEU A 153 6.48 -17.85 -3.31
C LEU A 153 7.76 -17.37 -4.02
N GLU A 154 8.95 -17.64 -3.49
CA GLU A 154 10.22 -17.24 -4.12
C GLU A 154 10.39 -17.88 -5.51
N GLY A 155 10.02 -19.15 -5.67
CA GLY A 155 10.04 -19.84 -6.96
C GLY A 155 9.00 -19.32 -7.97
N ALA A 156 7.86 -18.81 -7.50
CA ALA A 156 6.77 -18.33 -8.33
C ALA A 156 6.87 -16.83 -8.69
N MET A 157 7.50 -16.01 -7.86
CA MET A 157 7.62 -14.55 -7.98
C MET A 157 8.66 -14.10 -9.04
N VAL A 158 8.65 -14.73 -10.21
CA VAL A 158 9.59 -14.49 -11.33
C VAL A 158 9.30 -13.21 -12.12
N ALA A 159 8.23 -12.47 -11.78
CA ALA A 159 7.87 -11.20 -12.39
C ALA A 159 7.14 -10.31 -11.36
N TYR A 160 7.32 -8.99 -11.49
CA TYR A 160 6.63 -7.98 -10.69
C TYR A 160 6.21 -6.80 -11.58
N ARG A 161 5.17 -6.07 -11.16
CA ARG A 161 4.72 -4.84 -11.83
C ARG A 161 5.65 -3.69 -11.44
N ARG A 162 5.99 -2.80 -12.37
CA ARG A 162 6.71 -1.56 -12.04
C ARG A 162 5.74 -0.57 -11.38
N ALA A 163 6.22 0.14 -10.36
CA ALA A 163 5.49 1.28 -9.82
C ALA A 163 5.38 2.39 -10.89
N GLU A 164 4.21 3.03 -10.95
CA GLU A 164 3.89 4.07 -11.94
C GLU A 164 3.69 5.42 -11.26
N GLY A 165 3.94 6.51 -12.01
CA GLY A 165 3.77 7.88 -11.52
C GLY A 165 4.70 8.22 -10.34
N LEU A 166 4.22 9.10 -9.46
CA LEU A 166 5.00 9.64 -8.34
C LEU A 166 5.35 8.58 -7.28
N ALA A 167 4.58 7.49 -7.17
CA ALA A 167 4.89 6.34 -6.32
C ALA A 167 6.22 5.67 -6.70
N GLY A 168 6.58 5.64 -7.99
CA GLY A 168 7.88 5.14 -8.45
C GLY A 168 9.06 6.07 -8.13
N LEU A 169 8.81 7.33 -7.78
CA LEU A 169 9.85 8.34 -7.51
C LEU A 169 10.11 8.52 -6.01
N ILE A 170 9.08 8.38 -5.17
CA ILE A 170 9.17 8.47 -3.70
C ILE A 170 9.75 7.19 -3.08
N GLY A 171 9.76 6.09 -3.85
CA GLY A 171 10.14 4.76 -3.36
C GLY A 171 8.98 4.08 -2.63
N VAL A 172 9.15 2.78 -2.35
CA VAL A 172 8.13 1.95 -1.71
C VAL A 172 8.02 2.28 -0.22
N LEU A 173 7.34 3.38 0.09
CA LEU A 173 6.65 3.55 1.37
C LEU A 173 5.40 2.65 1.33
N GLY A 174 5.64 1.35 1.43
CA GLY A 174 4.62 0.32 1.32
C GLY A 174 3.71 0.30 2.54
N GLY A 175 2.42 0.54 2.33
CA GLY A 175 1.38 0.30 3.32
C GLY A 175 0.49 -0.84 2.86
N ASN A 176 0.10 -1.70 3.79
CA ASN A 176 -1.12 -2.50 3.62
C ASN A 176 -2.30 -1.53 3.76
N GLY A 177 -3.23 -1.54 2.81
CA GLY A 177 -3.94 -0.31 2.43
C GLY A 177 -5.45 -0.43 2.34
N ASP A 178 -6.13 -0.35 3.49
CA ASP A 178 -7.59 -0.33 3.59
C ASP A 178 -8.22 0.80 2.73
N GLU A 179 -9.42 0.54 2.18
CA GLU A 179 -10.18 1.42 1.28
C GLU A 179 -10.98 2.48 2.04
N GLY A 180 -10.26 3.41 2.69
CA GLY A 180 -10.82 4.60 3.30
C GLY A 180 -10.94 5.78 2.34
N GLY A 181 -12.16 6.12 1.92
CA GLY A 181 -12.49 7.19 0.96
C GLY A 181 -11.93 8.59 1.26
N ASN A 182 -11.93 9.43 0.22
CA ASN A 182 -11.40 10.78 0.22
C ASN A 182 -12.42 11.81 0.71
N ASP A 183 -12.16 12.44 1.85
CA ASP A 183 -12.46 13.84 2.19
C ASP A 183 -12.02 14.20 3.63
N GLY A 184 -11.84 15.51 3.89
CA GLY A 184 -11.98 16.08 5.24
C GLY A 184 -10.70 16.44 6.00
N GLU A 185 -10.43 17.76 6.04
CA GLU A 185 -9.39 18.49 6.76
C GLU A 185 -9.26 18.25 8.28
N GLY A 186 -8.09 18.61 8.83
CA GLY A 186 -7.85 18.77 10.27
C GLY A 186 -6.59 19.61 10.54
N ASP A 187 -6.80 20.85 10.98
CA ASP A 187 -5.78 21.90 11.27
C ASP A 187 -4.97 21.69 12.57
N ASP A 188 -3.85 22.43 12.81
CA ASP A 188 -2.92 23.12 11.86
C ASP A 188 -1.49 22.54 12.13
N GLU A 189 -0.62 22.97 13.06
CA GLU A 189 -0.21 24.32 13.47
C GLU A 189 1.33 24.34 13.74
N ASP A 190 1.87 25.53 14.01
CA ASP A 190 3.21 25.87 14.49
C ASP A 190 4.45 25.36 13.73
N LYS A 191 4.49 25.69 12.43
CA LYS A 191 5.74 26.03 11.71
C LYS A 191 5.52 27.25 10.81
N PRO A 192 6.57 28.04 10.48
CA PRO A 192 6.44 29.19 9.59
C PRO A 192 5.81 28.82 8.24
N LYS A 193 4.74 29.52 7.87
CA LYS A 193 3.81 29.13 6.81
C LYS A 193 4.37 29.43 5.42
N LYS A 194 4.86 28.39 4.73
CA LYS A 194 5.06 28.42 3.27
C LYS A 194 3.72 28.67 2.56
N PRO A 195 3.69 29.31 1.37
CA PRO A 195 2.43 29.66 0.70
C PRO A 195 1.58 28.43 0.41
N LYS A 196 0.40 28.33 1.06
CA LYS A 196 -0.52 27.17 1.01
C LYS A 196 -0.90 26.73 -0.42
N ASN A 197 -0.74 27.61 -1.41
CA ASN A 197 -1.17 27.40 -2.79
C ASN A 197 -0.02 27.23 -3.80
N GLY A 198 1.25 27.20 -3.36
CA GLY A 198 2.42 27.16 -4.24
C GLY A 198 2.66 28.44 -5.06
N TYR A 199 3.84 28.55 -5.68
CA TYR A 199 4.26 29.71 -6.47
C TYR A 199 3.51 29.79 -7.81
N SER A 200 3.22 31.01 -8.24
CA SER A 200 2.90 31.33 -9.63
C SER A 200 4.17 31.84 -10.29
N ALA A 201 4.78 31.04 -11.17
CA ALA A 201 6.04 31.38 -11.82
C ALA A 201 5.85 31.67 -13.31
N GLU A 202 6.50 32.70 -13.81
CA GLU A 202 6.43 33.18 -15.18
C GLU A 202 7.81 33.10 -15.83
N CYS A 203 7.84 32.73 -17.10
CA CYS A 203 9.05 32.72 -17.92
C CYS A 203 8.99 33.90 -18.90
N GLU A 204 10.15 34.46 -19.24
CA GLU A 204 10.32 35.60 -20.16
C GLU A 204 9.59 35.44 -21.51
N CYS A 205 9.36 34.20 -21.96
CA CYS A 205 8.55 33.90 -23.16
C CYS A 205 7.02 34.02 -22.95
N GLY A 206 6.55 34.55 -21.82
CA GLY A 206 5.14 34.72 -21.46
C GLY A 206 4.42 33.46 -20.99
N ARG A 207 5.13 32.34 -20.82
CA ARG A 207 4.56 31.11 -20.25
C ARG A 207 4.44 31.22 -18.74
N LYS A 208 3.35 30.70 -18.17
CA LYS A 208 3.12 30.66 -16.71
C LYS A 208 2.90 29.22 -16.24
N ILE A 209 3.40 28.91 -15.05
CA ILE A 209 3.19 27.64 -14.35
C ILE A 209 2.76 27.89 -12.90
N ARG A 210 2.03 26.94 -12.33
CA ARG A 210 1.76 26.86 -10.88
C ARG A 210 2.51 25.65 -10.36
N VAL A 211 3.32 25.85 -9.32
CA VAL A 211 4.26 24.85 -8.83
C VAL A 211 4.33 24.90 -7.30
N SER A 212 4.52 23.76 -6.65
CA SER A 212 4.67 23.73 -5.18
C SER A 212 5.93 24.47 -4.74
N ALA A 213 5.93 24.97 -3.51
CA ALA A 213 7.10 25.64 -2.96
C ALA A 213 8.35 24.73 -2.97
N SER A 214 8.18 23.47 -2.55
CA SER A 214 9.27 22.48 -2.54
C SER A 214 9.84 22.15 -3.92
N THR A 215 9.04 22.16 -4.99
CA THR A 215 9.54 21.89 -6.36
C THR A 215 10.23 23.11 -6.96
N TYR A 216 9.80 24.33 -6.63
CA TYR A 216 10.45 25.56 -7.10
C TYR A 216 11.77 25.83 -6.37
N GLU A 217 11.81 25.62 -5.05
CA GLU A 217 13.01 25.78 -4.21
C GLU A 217 14.09 24.71 -4.50
N ALA A 218 13.73 23.56 -5.08
CA ALA A 218 14.67 22.48 -5.39
C ALA A 218 15.68 22.84 -6.50
N GLY A 219 15.41 23.88 -7.29
CA GLY A 219 16.33 24.39 -8.31
C GLY A 219 15.63 25.02 -9.53
N PRO A 220 16.38 25.64 -10.45
CA PRO A 220 15.80 26.36 -11.59
C PRO A 220 14.96 25.47 -12.51
N ILE A 221 13.67 25.81 -12.65
CA ILE A 221 12.78 25.19 -13.62
C ILE A 221 12.96 25.90 -14.95
N LEU A 222 13.49 25.21 -15.97
CA LEU A 222 13.77 25.79 -17.28
C LEU A 222 12.61 25.60 -18.27
N CYS A 223 12.33 26.62 -19.09
CA CYS A 223 11.35 26.53 -20.15
C CYS A 223 11.90 25.74 -21.35
N GLY A 224 11.34 24.58 -21.66
CA GLY A 224 11.71 23.77 -22.83
C GLY A 224 11.42 24.37 -24.23
N LEU A 225 11.19 25.69 -24.33
CA LEU A 225 11.09 26.41 -25.60
C LEU A 225 12.19 27.49 -25.75
N CYS A 226 12.41 28.32 -24.72
CA CYS A 226 13.41 29.40 -24.75
C CYS A 226 14.61 29.16 -23.82
N HIS A 227 14.58 28.11 -23.00
CA HIS A 227 15.55 27.72 -21.98
C HIS A 227 15.79 28.71 -20.83
N SER A 228 15.15 29.90 -20.84
CA SER A 228 15.07 30.77 -19.66
C SER A 228 14.40 30.07 -18.46
N PRO A 229 14.77 30.40 -17.21
CA PRO A 229 14.06 29.93 -16.03
C PRO A 229 12.63 30.51 -15.95
N PHE A 230 11.78 29.84 -15.16
CA PHE A 230 10.57 30.43 -14.60
C PHE A 230 10.89 31.10 -13.27
N THR A 231 10.48 32.36 -13.07
CA THR A 231 10.69 33.12 -11.83
C THR A 231 9.36 33.54 -11.19
N SER A 232 9.36 33.78 -9.88
CA SER A 232 8.18 34.16 -9.10
C SER A 232 8.55 35.25 -8.11
N ALA A 233 7.76 36.33 -8.07
CA ALA A 233 8.01 37.47 -7.17
C ALA A 233 7.85 37.11 -5.69
N ASP A 234 7.00 36.13 -5.36
CA ASP A 234 6.73 35.69 -3.99
C ASP A 234 7.91 34.91 -3.36
N ALA A 235 9.02 34.71 -4.08
CA ALA A 235 10.17 33.92 -3.65
C ALA A 235 11.34 34.76 -3.11
N GLU A 236 11.34 36.08 -3.26
CA GLU A 236 12.49 36.94 -2.90
C GLU A 236 12.45 37.47 -1.44
N GLU A 237 11.30 37.46 -0.75
CA GLU A 237 11.17 37.94 0.64
C GLU A 237 11.79 36.99 1.72
N GLY A 238 12.52 35.96 1.30
CA GLY A 238 12.97 34.86 2.15
C GLY A 238 14.41 34.92 2.68
N GLY A 239 15.20 35.96 2.38
CA GLY A 239 16.60 35.98 2.80
C GLY A 239 17.35 37.31 2.65
N GLU A 240 17.31 38.12 3.71
CA GLU A 240 18.38 39.04 4.14
C GLU A 240 18.43 39.00 5.68
N ASP A 241 19.64 39.05 6.26
CA ASP A 241 19.93 39.03 7.72
C ASP A 241 19.66 40.39 8.41
#